data_AF-A0A7S2XZR1-F1
#
_entry.id   AF-A0A7S2XZR1-F1
#
_cell.length_a   1.000
_cell.length_b   1.000
_cell.length_c   1.000
_cell.angle_alpha   90.00
_cell.angle_beta   90.00
_cell.angle_gamma   90.00
#
_symmetry.space_group_name_H-M   'P 1'
#
loop_
_entity.id
_entity.type
_entity.pdbx_description
1 polymer ?
#
loop_
_entity_poly.entity_id
_entity_poly.type
_entity_poly.pdbx_seq_one_letter_code
_entity_poly.pdbx_strand_id
1 'polypeptide(L)'
;RLPAHIQQLAMESNGKSVNCDGLEVDYAVGEIDFGEPGTNGQHSFFQLLHMGQVVPTDFVGFVKSQHHLHIPGEQLSSHDELMSNFFAQPDALANGKSIEALEQEGCPLDLLPHRTFDGNRPSSCLLLPKLTAYTTGQLLALYEHRTAVQ
;
A
#
# COMPACT_ATOMS: atom_id res chain seq x y z
N ARG A 1 10.16 -2.97 -10.13
CA ARG A 1 9.44 -2.12 -11.12
C ARG A 1 7.99 -2.56 -11.31
N LEU A 2 7.39 -3.28 -10.35
CA LEU A 2 6.00 -3.71 -10.42
C LEU A 2 5.00 -2.54 -10.53
N PRO A 3 5.12 -1.44 -9.74
CA PRO A 3 4.17 -0.33 -9.84
C PRO A 3 4.10 0.29 -11.24
N ALA A 4 5.24 0.49 -11.91
CA ALA A 4 5.29 1.04 -13.26
C ALA A 4 4.60 0.13 -14.31
N HIS A 5 4.64 -1.19 -14.11
CA HIS A 5 3.92 -2.11 -14.99
C HIS A 5 2.41 -2.07 -14.74
N ILE A 6 1.99 -2.06 -13.47
CA ILE A 6 0.57 -1.98 -13.09
C ILE A 6 -0.03 -0.64 -13.56
N GLN A 7 0.72 0.45 -13.45
CA GLN A 7 0.34 1.77 -13.98
C GLN A 7 -0.09 1.69 -15.43
N GLN A 8 0.76 1.12 -16.30
CA GLN A 8 0.40 0.95 -17.69
C GLN A 8 -0.82 0.03 -17.83
N LEU A 9 -0.78 -1.16 -17.22
CA LEU A 9 -1.83 -2.18 -17.33
C LEU A 9 -3.21 -1.61 -17.00
N ALA A 10 -3.38 -0.99 -15.85
CA ALA A 10 -4.66 -0.51 -15.37
C ALA A 10 -5.09 0.81 -16.03
N MET A 11 -4.19 1.81 -16.08
CA MET A 11 -4.55 3.14 -16.58
C MET A 11 -4.79 3.15 -18.10
N GLU A 12 -4.01 2.39 -18.87
CA GLU A 12 -4.20 2.26 -20.33
C GLU A 12 -5.44 1.41 -20.68
N SER A 13 -5.76 0.41 -19.85
CA SER A 13 -6.93 -0.45 -20.07
C SER A 13 -8.24 0.24 -19.68
N ASN A 14 -8.30 0.83 -18.48
CA ASN A 14 -9.57 1.25 -17.86
C ASN A 14 -9.76 2.79 -17.81
N GLY A 15 -8.76 3.58 -18.20
CA GLY A 15 -8.87 5.03 -18.37
C GLY A 15 -9.63 5.42 -19.64
N LYS A 16 -10.93 5.11 -19.73
CA LYS A 16 -11.76 5.26 -20.94
C LYS A 16 -13.02 6.09 -20.66
N SER A 17 -13.38 7.02 -21.54
CA SER A 17 -14.57 7.87 -21.38
C SER A 17 -15.83 7.38 -22.11
N VAL A 18 -15.76 6.23 -22.77
CA VAL A 18 -16.86 5.68 -23.58
C VAL A 18 -16.99 4.18 -23.27
N ASN A 19 -18.22 3.69 -23.09
CA ASN A 19 -18.51 2.29 -22.82
C ASN A 19 -18.46 1.41 -24.09
N CYS A 20 -18.67 0.09 -23.95
CA CYS A 20 -18.61 -0.85 -25.07
C CYS A 20 -19.70 -0.66 -26.13
N ASP A 21 -20.79 0.02 -25.80
CA ASP A 21 -21.88 0.37 -26.72
C ASP A 21 -21.63 1.70 -27.46
N GLY A 22 -20.51 2.39 -27.17
CA GLY A 22 -20.17 3.67 -27.80
C GLY A 22 -20.82 4.89 -27.13
N LEU A 23 -21.35 4.74 -25.91
CA LEU A 23 -21.96 5.83 -25.14
C LEU A 23 -20.96 6.44 -24.16
N GLU A 24 -20.96 7.76 -24.05
CA GLU A 24 -20.18 8.48 -23.04
C GLU A 24 -20.66 8.14 -21.63
N VAL A 25 -19.72 7.96 -20.69
CA VAL A 25 -20.01 7.68 -19.29
C VAL A 25 -19.98 8.95 -18.44
N ASP A 26 -20.84 9.03 -17.42
CA ASP A 26 -20.99 10.21 -16.53
C ASP A 26 -20.43 9.98 -15.11
N TYR A 27 -19.62 8.94 -14.93
CA TYR A 27 -18.99 8.55 -13.67
C TYR A 27 -17.47 8.40 -13.81
N ALA A 28 -16.76 8.35 -12.68
CA ALA A 28 -15.31 8.15 -12.66
C ALA A 28 -14.94 6.73 -13.10
N VAL A 29 -13.91 6.62 -13.94
CA VAL A 29 -13.41 5.39 -14.56
C VAL A 29 -11.90 5.35 -14.46
N GLY A 30 -11.35 4.18 -14.13
CA GLY A 30 -9.92 3.97 -13.96
C GLY A 30 -9.30 4.78 -12.81
N GLU A 31 -8.53 4.13 -11.95
CA GLU A 31 -7.76 4.83 -10.93
C GLU A 31 -6.44 5.36 -11.48
N ILE A 32 -5.88 6.37 -10.81
CA ILE A 32 -4.48 6.77 -11.00
C ILE A 32 -3.64 5.89 -10.09
N ASP A 33 -2.96 4.91 -10.68
CA ASP A 33 -2.06 4.03 -9.94
C ASP A 33 -0.68 4.67 -9.73
N PHE A 34 -0.14 4.54 -8.53
CA PHE A 34 1.25 4.91 -8.24
C PHE A 34 1.79 4.09 -7.07
N GLY A 35 3.12 4.02 -6.95
CA GLY A 35 3.74 3.35 -5.81
C GLY A 35 5.24 3.19 -5.95
N GLU A 36 5.87 2.88 -4.81
CA GLU A 36 7.29 2.57 -4.66
C GLU A 36 7.44 1.39 -3.68
N PRO A 37 8.51 0.59 -3.75
CA PRO A 37 8.77 -0.47 -2.78
C PRO A 37 8.82 0.07 -1.34
N GLY A 38 8.28 -0.70 -0.40
CA GLY A 38 8.52 -0.47 1.03
C GLY A 38 9.97 -0.83 1.41
N THR A 39 10.63 -0.11 2.31
CA THR A 39 10.13 1.04 3.11
C THR A 39 10.33 2.40 2.43
N ASN A 40 10.91 2.47 1.23
CA ASN A 40 11.22 3.74 0.54
C ASN A 40 10.00 4.67 0.43
N GLY A 41 8.84 4.13 0.04
CA GLY A 41 7.60 4.91 -0.04
C GLY A 41 7.20 5.56 1.28
N GLN A 42 7.49 4.90 2.42
CA GLN A 42 7.17 5.40 3.76
C GLN A 42 7.87 6.72 4.08
N HIS A 43 9.03 6.94 3.46
CA HIS A 43 9.83 8.16 3.60
C HIS A 43 9.63 9.15 2.44
N SER A 44 8.61 8.94 1.60
CA SER A 44 8.31 9.80 0.45
C SER A 44 6.90 10.38 0.52
N PHE A 45 5.86 9.54 0.48
CA PHE A 45 4.47 10.00 0.33
C PHE A 45 3.48 9.42 1.34
N PHE A 46 3.92 8.55 2.27
CA PHE A 46 3.03 7.99 3.30
C PHE A 46 2.45 9.05 4.24
N GLN A 47 3.10 10.20 4.38
CA GLN A 47 2.53 11.33 5.11
C GLN A 47 1.17 11.76 4.52
N LEU A 48 1.06 11.79 3.19
CA LEU A 48 -0.19 12.07 2.50
C LEU A 48 -1.17 10.91 2.65
N LEU A 49 -0.71 9.65 2.58
CA LEU A 49 -1.58 8.49 2.76
C LEU A 49 -2.22 8.46 4.16
N HIS A 50 -1.51 8.92 5.18
CA HIS A 50 -1.96 8.89 6.58
C HIS A 50 -2.76 10.12 7.01
N MET A 51 -2.43 11.33 6.55
CA MET A 51 -3.06 12.57 7.02
C MET A 51 -3.67 13.43 5.91
N GLY A 52 -3.44 13.08 4.64
CA GLY A 52 -4.01 13.76 3.49
C GLY A 52 -5.25 13.06 2.95
N GLN A 53 -5.46 13.16 1.63
CA GLN A 53 -6.53 12.46 0.91
C GLN A 53 -6.46 10.94 1.14
N VAL A 54 -7.62 10.30 1.17
CA VAL A 54 -7.72 8.85 1.31
C VAL A 54 -7.31 8.21 -0.02
N VAL A 55 -6.30 7.35 0.02
CA VAL A 55 -5.83 6.58 -1.13
C VAL A 55 -5.80 5.10 -0.71
N PRO A 56 -6.69 4.26 -1.27
CA PRO A 56 -6.64 2.81 -1.03
C PRO A 56 -5.26 2.26 -1.41
N THR A 57 -4.67 1.44 -0.53
CA THR A 57 -3.29 0.97 -0.71
C THR A 57 -3.21 -0.56 -0.74
N ASP A 58 -2.62 -1.11 -1.80
CA ASP A 58 -2.30 -2.53 -1.91
C ASP A 58 -0.87 -2.80 -1.39
N PHE A 59 -0.76 -3.53 -0.28
CA PHE A 59 0.50 -3.99 0.26
C PHE A 59 0.82 -5.39 -0.27
N VAL A 60 1.97 -5.54 -0.93
CA VAL A 60 2.46 -6.84 -1.41
C VAL A 60 3.75 -7.21 -0.68
N GLY A 61 3.74 -8.35 0.02
CA GLY A 61 4.84 -8.83 0.85
C GLY A 61 5.21 -10.28 0.54
N PHE A 62 6.40 -10.69 0.99
CA PHE A 62 6.87 -12.07 0.87
C PHE A 62 7.33 -12.60 2.24
N VAL A 63 6.98 -13.84 2.58
CA VAL A 63 7.39 -14.48 3.84
C VAL A 63 8.91 -14.69 3.88
N LYS A 64 9.55 -14.99 2.74
CA LYS A 64 10.99 -15.25 2.66
C LYS A 64 11.70 -14.25 1.74
N SER A 65 12.79 -13.69 2.25
CA SER A 65 13.75 -12.92 1.45
C SER A 65 14.39 -13.78 0.35
N GLN A 66 14.73 -13.14 -0.77
CA GLN A 66 15.60 -13.72 -1.79
C GLN A 66 17.06 -13.77 -1.33
N HIS A 67 17.45 -12.87 -0.43
CA HIS A 67 18.76 -12.79 0.20
C HIS A 67 18.60 -12.58 1.71
N HIS A 68 18.61 -13.67 2.47
CA HIS A 68 18.47 -13.60 3.92
C HIS A 68 19.75 -13.04 4.55
N LEU A 69 19.58 -12.02 5.39
CA LEU A 69 20.66 -11.37 6.14
C LEU A 69 20.26 -11.27 7.61
N HIS A 70 21.10 -11.80 8.48
CA HIS A 70 21.00 -11.65 9.93
C HIS A 70 22.40 -11.36 10.48
N ILE A 71 22.57 -10.17 11.03
CA ILE A 71 23.87 -9.72 11.54
C ILE A 71 24.01 -10.23 12.98
N PRO A 72 25.15 -10.86 13.35
CA PRO A 72 25.35 -11.33 14.72
C PRO A 72 25.19 -10.20 15.74
N GLY A 73 24.36 -10.43 16.76
CA GLY A 73 24.03 -9.44 17.80
C GLY A 73 22.71 -8.69 17.55
N GLU A 74 22.15 -8.73 16.34
CA GLU A 74 20.84 -8.16 16.05
C GLU A 74 19.71 -9.08 16.49
N GLN A 75 18.63 -8.50 17.04
CA GLN A 75 17.47 -9.26 17.50
C GLN A 75 16.63 -9.80 16.34
N LEU A 76 16.55 -9.07 15.24
CA LEU A 76 15.74 -9.38 14.07
C LEU A 76 16.61 -9.56 12.83
N SER A 77 16.15 -10.39 11.89
CA SER A 77 16.75 -10.40 10.55
C SER A 77 16.36 -9.13 9.79
N SER A 78 17.15 -8.75 8.78
CA SER A 78 16.81 -7.59 7.94
C SER A 78 15.45 -7.75 7.23
N HIS A 79 15.03 -9.00 6.98
CA HIS A 79 13.72 -9.29 6.40
C HIS A 79 12.60 -9.12 7.42
N ASP A 80 12.81 -9.48 8.68
CA ASP A 80 11.81 -9.28 9.74
C ASP A 80 11.62 -7.79 10.04
N GLU A 81 12.69 -6.99 9.99
CA GLU A 81 12.61 -5.53 10.10
C GLU A 81 11.82 -4.91 8.93
N LEU A 82 12.00 -5.41 7.71
CA LEU A 82 11.17 -5.01 6.57
C LEU A 82 9.69 -5.38 6.80
N MET A 83 9.44 -6.61 7.26
CA MET A 83 8.07 -7.12 7.42
C MET A 83 7.35 -6.53 8.63
N SER A 84 8.05 -6.05 9.66
CA SER A 84 7.44 -5.31 10.77
C SER A 84 6.63 -4.11 10.24
N ASN A 85 7.19 -3.41 9.26
CA ASN A 85 6.53 -2.29 8.59
C ASN A 85 5.38 -2.74 7.67
N PHE A 86 5.51 -3.89 6.98
CA PHE A 86 4.44 -4.44 6.16
C PHE A 86 3.16 -4.70 6.97
N PHE A 87 3.29 -5.19 8.20
CA PHE A 87 2.13 -5.43 9.08
C PHE A 87 1.66 -4.15 9.79
N ALA A 88 2.58 -3.29 10.23
CA ALA A 88 2.22 -2.09 10.98
C ALA A 88 1.51 -1.02 10.15
N GLN A 89 1.85 -0.86 8.87
CA GLN A 89 1.30 0.23 8.03
C GLN A 89 -0.20 0.07 7.74
N PRO A 90 -0.71 -1.11 7.31
CA PRO A 90 -2.15 -1.35 7.17
C PRO A 90 -2.93 -1.07 8.46
N ASP A 91 -2.42 -1.54 9.61
CA ASP A 91 -3.06 -1.34 10.91
C ASP A 91 -3.08 0.15 11.31
N ALA A 92 -1.99 0.88 11.05
CA ALA A 92 -1.94 2.32 11.30
C ALA A 92 -2.92 3.10 10.39
N LEU A 93 -3.04 2.72 9.12
CA LEU A 93 -4.01 3.31 8.18
C LEU A 93 -5.46 3.02 8.60
N ALA A 94 -5.74 1.81 9.07
CA ALA A 94 -7.08 1.40 9.48
C ALA A 94 -7.49 2.04 10.82
N ASN A 95 -6.63 1.97 11.83
CA ASN A 95 -6.98 2.34 13.20
C ASN A 95 -6.70 3.81 13.52
N GLY A 96 -5.73 4.43 12.85
CA GLY A 96 -5.30 5.79 13.18
C GLY A 96 -4.83 5.93 14.63
N LYS A 97 -4.98 7.14 15.16
CA LYS A 97 -4.61 7.52 16.51
C LYS A 97 -5.45 8.71 16.96
N SER A 98 -6.36 8.48 17.89
CA SER A 98 -7.28 9.51 18.38
C SER A 98 -6.61 10.53 19.28
N ILE A 99 -7.28 11.67 19.48
CA ILE A 99 -6.87 12.71 20.41
C ILE A 99 -6.75 12.17 21.83
N GLU A 100 -7.71 11.37 22.28
CA GLU A 100 -7.71 10.80 23.64
C GLU A 100 -6.50 9.89 23.88
N ALA A 101 -6.10 9.11 22.86
CA ALA A 101 -4.90 8.28 22.94
C ALA A 101 -3.63 9.15 23.02
N LEU A 102 -3.57 10.25 22.27
CA LEU A 102 -2.45 11.20 22.32
C LEU A 102 -2.37 11.93 23.68
N GLU A 103 -3.51 12.30 24.25
CA GLU A 103 -3.58 12.90 25.58
C GLU A 103 -3.07 11.93 26.66
N GLN A 104 -3.46 10.65 26.58
CA GLN A 104 -2.95 9.60 27.49
C GLN A 104 -1.44 9.38 27.37
N GLU A 105 -0.88 9.60 26.17
CA GLU A 105 0.57 9.59 25.94
C GLU A 105 1.28 10.88 26.37
N GLY A 106 0.55 11.85 26.91
CA GLY A 106 1.11 13.13 27.35
C GLY A 106 1.45 14.09 26.20
N CYS A 107 0.77 13.97 25.06
CA CYS A 107 0.94 14.92 23.96
C CYS A 107 0.49 16.33 24.39
N PRO A 108 1.30 17.38 24.17
CA PRO A 108 0.88 18.76 24.38
C PRO A 108 -0.39 19.11 23.60
N LEU A 109 -1.29 19.88 24.24
CA LEU A 109 -2.61 20.21 23.69
C LEU A 109 -2.54 20.92 22.33
N ASP A 110 -1.54 21.78 22.15
CA ASP A 110 -1.26 22.51 20.91
C ASP A 110 -0.80 21.61 19.76
N LEU A 111 -0.30 20.41 20.06
CA LEU A 111 0.17 19.44 19.07
C LEU A 111 -0.86 18.37 18.72
N LEU A 112 -1.96 18.24 19.47
CA LEU A 112 -2.97 17.21 19.24
C LEU A 112 -3.49 17.21 17.78
N PRO A 113 -3.88 18.35 17.17
CA PRO A 113 -4.39 18.35 15.80
C PRO A 113 -3.35 17.92 14.75
N HIS A 114 -2.06 18.13 15.05
CA HIS A 114 -0.95 17.80 14.15
C HIS A 114 -0.48 16.36 14.25
N ARG A 115 -0.87 15.65 15.32
CA ARG A 115 -0.46 14.27 15.60
C ARG A 115 -1.62 13.28 15.59
N THR A 116 -2.84 13.76 15.35
CA THR A 116 -4.05 12.94 15.19
C THR A 116 -4.03 12.27 13.83
N PHE A 117 -4.37 10.98 13.81
CA PHE A 117 -4.54 10.21 12.59
C PHE A 117 -5.97 9.69 12.59
N ASP A 118 -6.79 10.10 11.63
CA ASP A 118 -8.22 9.76 11.62
C ASP A 118 -8.50 8.27 11.38
N GLY A 119 -7.51 7.52 10.89
CA GLY A 119 -7.68 6.11 10.51
C GLY A 119 -8.66 5.96 9.35
N ASN A 120 -9.36 4.83 9.32
CA ASN A 120 -10.36 4.48 8.31
C ASN A 120 -9.87 4.64 6.85
N ARG A 121 -8.58 4.35 6.62
CA ARG A 121 -7.95 4.38 5.30
C ARG A 121 -7.80 2.94 4.79
N PRO A 122 -8.48 2.58 3.69
CA PRO A 122 -8.57 1.19 3.26
C PRO A 122 -7.25 0.67 2.72
N SER A 123 -6.97 -0.60 3.00
CA SER A 123 -5.81 -1.30 2.45
C SER A 123 -6.11 -2.78 2.20
N SER A 124 -5.35 -3.38 1.29
CA SER A 124 -5.35 -4.82 1.03
C SER A 124 -3.94 -5.38 1.25
N CYS A 125 -3.84 -6.60 1.77
CA CYS A 125 -2.56 -7.24 2.06
C CYS A 125 -2.45 -8.57 1.31
N LEU A 126 -1.51 -8.65 0.37
CA LEU A 126 -1.15 -9.87 -0.33
C LEU A 126 0.21 -10.36 0.18
N LEU A 127 0.20 -11.46 0.95
CA LEU A 127 1.42 -12.09 1.46
C LEU A 127 1.71 -13.40 0.75
N LEU A 128 2.83 -13.46 0.03
CA LEU A 128 3.25 -14.62 -0.77
C LEU A 128 4.40 -15.39 -0.09
N PRO A 129 4.59 -16.70 -0.34
CA PRO A 129 5.60 -17.48 0.39
C PRO A 129 7.06 -17.05 0.12
N LYS A 130 7.41 -16.84 -1.16
CA LYS A 130 8.74 -16.43 -1.61
C LYS A 130 8.62 -15.89 -3.03
N LEU A 131 9.43 -14.90 -3.39
CA LEU A 131 9.51 -14.42 -4.77
C LEU A 131 10.31 -15.40 -5.64
N THR A 132 9.60 -16.18 -6.44
CA THR A 132 10.11 -17.13 -7.45
C THR A 132 9.49 -16.79 -8.80
N ALA A 133 9.98 -17.40 -9.89
CA ALA A 133 9.36 -17.21 -11.21
C ALA A 133 7.87 -17.61 -11.22
N TYR A 134 7.52 -18.68 -10.50
CA TYR A 134 6.13 -19.14 -10.38
C TYR A 134 5.24 -18.13 -9.66
N THR A 135 5.65 -17.64 -8.48
CA THR A 135 4.87 -16.65 -7.73
C THR A 135 4.85 -15.28 -8.40
N THR A 136 5.87 -14.94 -9.18
CA THR A 136 5.87 -13.76 -10.06
C THR A 136 4.80 -13.89 -11.14
N GLY A 137 4.68 -15.05 -11.79
CA GLY A 137 3.63 -15.32 -12.76
C GLY A 137 2.23 -15.25 -12.15
N GLN A 138 2.05 -15.76 -10.92
CA GLN A 138 0.80 -15.61 -10.19
C GLN A 138 0.46 -14.15 -9.90
N LEU A 139 1.44 -13.34 -9.49
CA LEU A 139 1.24 -11.92 -9.21
C LEU A 139 0.89 -11.14 -10.48
N LEU A 140 1.55 -11.44 -11.59
CA LEU A 140 1.25 -10.86 -12.89
C LEU A 140 -0.21 -11.17 -13.31
N ALA A 141 -0.56 -12.46 -13.35
CA ALA A 141 -1.90 -12.90 -13.75
C ALA A 141 -3.00 -12.35 -12.84
N LEU A 142 -2.72 -12.19 -11.54
CA LEU A 142 -3.66 -11.58 -10.60
C LEU A 142 -4.02 -10.15 -11.01
N TYR A 143 -3.02 -9.30 -11.31
CA TYR A 143 -3.28 -7.92 -11.71
C TYR A 143 -3.89 -7.84 -13.11
N GLU A 144 -3.48 -8.68 -14.07
CA GLU A 144 -4.11 -8.76 -15.40
C GLU A 144 -5.59 -9.10 -15.30
N HIS A 145 -5.95 -10.10 -14.49
CA HIS A 145 -7.34 -10.49 -14.31
C HIS A 145 -8.14 -9.51 -13.48
N ARG A 146 -7.54 -8.85 -12.47
CA ARG A 146 -8.19 -7.75 -11.75
C ARG A 146 -8.59 -6.64 -12.73
N THR A 147 -7.65 -6.17 -13.54
CA THR A 147 -7.90 -5.10 -14.52
C THR A 147 -8.97 -5.50 -15.54
N ALA A 148 -8.98 -6.76 -15.99
CA ALA A 148 -9.99 -7.23 -16.94
C ALA A 148 -11.40 -7.39 -16.33
N VAL A 149 -11.50 -7.62 -15.02
CA VAL A 149 -12.78 -7.75 -14.30
C VAL A 149 -13.39 -6.39 -13.98
N GLN A 150 -12.56 -5.39 -13.72
CA GLN A 150 -12.96 -4.02 -13.41
C GLN A 150 -13.39 -3.27 -14.68
#